data_AF-A0A9E2EEW0-F1
#
_entry.id   AF-A0A9E2EEW0-F1
#
_cell.length_a   1.000
_cell.length_b   1.000
_cell.length_c   1.000
_cell.angle_alpha   90.00
_cell.angle_beta   90.00
_cell.angle_gamma   90.00
#
_symmetry.space_group_name_H-M   'P 1'
#
loop_
_entity.id
_entity.type
_entity.pdbx_description
1 polymer ?
#
loop_
_entity_poly.entity_id
_entity_poly.type
_entity_poly.pdbx_seq_one_letter_code
_entity_poly.pdbx_strand_id
1 'polypeptide(L)' 'MAIGPRLELRVGQTLVMTPQLQQAIKLLQYSNIELAEFVE' A
#
# COMPACT_ATOMS: atom_id res chain seq x y z
N MET A 1 38.47 -18.74 -5.77
CA MET A 1 37.28 -18.38 -4.97
C MET A 1 37.13 -16.88 -5.01
N ALA A 2 36.11 -16.37 -5.71
CA ALA A 2 35.88 -14.93 -5.81
C ALA A 2 35.09 -14.46 -4.59
N ILE A 3 35.74 -13.73 -3.68
CA ILE A 3 35.11 -13.03 -2.56
C ILE A 3 34.84 -11.61 -3.04
N GLY A 4 33.66 -11.40 -3.64
CA GLY A 4 33.15 -10.07 -3.98
C GLY A 4 31.77 -9.88 -3.35
N PRO A 5 31.36 -8.65 -3.03
CA PRO A 5 30.02 -8.39 -2.48
C PRO A 5 28.96 -8.88 -3.47
N ARG A 6 28.22 -9.92 -3.07
CA ARG A 6 27.15 -10.50 -3.85
C ARG A 6 25.91 -9.61 -3.69
N LEU A 7 25.55 -8.89 -4.74
CA LEU A 7 24.34 -8.08 -4.76
C LEU A 7 23.12 -9.02 -4.88
N GLU A 8 22.48 -9.35 -3.77
CA GLU A 8 21.25 -10.15 -3.77
C GLU A 8 20.04 -9.26 -4.05
N LEU A 9 19.62 -9.21 -5.32
CA LEU A 9 18.36 -8.58 -5.71
C LEU A 9 17.19 -9.50 -5.30
N ARG A 10 16.55 -9.20 -4.16
CA ARG A 10 15.31 -9.87 -3.75
C ARG A 10 14.14 -9.32 -4.56
N VAL A 11 13.84 -9.94 -5.69
CA VAL A 11 12.62 -9.67 -6.46
C VAL A 11 11.48 -10.48 -5.84
N GLY A 12 10.76 -9.89 -4.89
CA GLY A 12 9.55 -10.44 -4.32
C GLY A 12 8.46 -9.39 -4.31
N GLN A 13 7.32 -9.68 -4.91
CA GLN A 13 6.11 -8.88 -4.67
C GLN A 13 5.60 -9.24 -3.28
N THR A 14 5.98 -8.45 -2.28
CA THR A 14 5.36 -8.54 -0.97
C THR A 14 4.02 -7.80 -1.04
N LEU A 15 2.93 -8.49 -0.72
CA LEU A 15 1.62 -7.87 -0.62
C LEU A 15 1.60 -7.05 0.68
N VAL A 16 2.00 -5.79 0.60
CA VAL A 16 1.99 -4.85 1.72
C VAL A 16 0.71 -4.02 1.67
N MET A 17 0.11 -3.76 2.84
CA MET A 17 -0.95 -2.77 2.94
C MET A 17 -0.36 -1.40 2.65
N THR A 18 -0.75 -0.81 1.52
CA THR A 18 -0.30 0.54 1.16
C THR A 18 -1.12 1.58 1.93
N PRO A 19 -0.56 2.76 2.21
CA PRO A 19 -1.32 3.85 2.83
C PRO A 19 -2.61 4.18 2.05
N GLN A 20 -2.55 4.11 0.72
CA GLN A 20 -3.70 4.34 -0.17
C GLN A 20 -4.77 3.26 -0.01
N LEU A 21 -4.37 1.99 0.09
CA LEU A 21 -5.32 0.90 0.33
C LEU A 21 -6.00 1.04 1.69
N GLN A 22 -5.24 1.42 2.73
CA GLN A 22 -5.81 1.69 4.06
C GLN A 22 -6.78 2.88 4.03
N GLN A 23 -6.44 3.95 3.31
CA GLN A 23 -7.31 5.10 3.13
C GLN A 23 -8.59 4.73 2.38
N ALA A 24 -8.48 3.96 1.29
CA ALA A 24 -9.63 3.46 0.55
C ALA A 24 -10.56 2.60 1.43
N ILE A 25 -10.00 1.71 2.26
CA ILE A 25 -10.81 0.91 3.20
C ILE A 25 -11.58 1.80 4.18
N LYS A 26 -10.97 2.88 4.70
CA LYS A 26 -11.68 3.83 5.56
C LYS A 26 -12.80 4.55 4.82
N LEU A 27 -12.59 4.92 3.56
CA LEU A 27 -13.62 5.57 2.75
C LEU A 27 -14.86 4.68 2.56
N LEU A 28 -14.65 3.36 2.43
CA LEU A 28 -15.75 2.39 2.33
C LEU A 28 -16.55 2.22 3.64
N GLN A 29 -16.06 2.73 4.77
CA GLN A 29 -16.75 2.66 6.05
C GLN A 29 -17.71 3.83 6.29
N TYR A 30 -17.62 4.89 5.48
CA TYR A 30 -18.54 6.03 5.57
C TYR A 30 -19.89 5.73 4.92
N SER A 31 -20.94 6.40 5.41
CA SER A 31 -22.21 6.48 4.70
C SER A 31 -22.08 7.35 3.44
N ASN A 32 -22.99 7.17 2.47
CA ASN A 32 -22.96 7.95 1.23
C ASN A 32 -22.99 9.47 1.46
N ILE A 33 -23.65 9.93 2.53
CA ILE A 33 -23.74 11.36 2.88
C ILE A 33 -22.38 11.87 3.38
N GLU A 34 -21.75 11.15 4.31
CA GLU A 34 -20.44 11.50 4.87
C GLU A 34 -19.33 11.43 3.81
N LEU A 35 -19.41 10.46 2.89
CA LEU A 35 -18.46 10.34 1.79
C LEU A 35 -18.57 11.51 0.81
N ALA A 36 -19.78 12.01 0.54
CA ALA A 36 -19.98 13.17 -0.32
C ALA A 36 -19.38 14.44 0.31
N GLU A 37 -19.57 14.65 1.61
CA GLU A 37 -18.98 15.77 2.35
C GLU A 37 -17.44 15.70 2.41
N PHE A 38 -16.86 14.51 2.42
CA PHE A 38 -15.40 14.33 2.42
C PHE A 38 -14.75 14.62 1.06
N VAL A 39 -15.52 14.53 -0.04
CA VAL A 39 -15.01 14.64 -1.42
C VAL A 39 -15.30 16.02 -2.04
N GLU A 40 -16.27 16.78 -1.52
CA GLU A 40 -16.44 18.22 -1.81
C GLU A 40 -15.38 19.10 -1.12
#